data_AF-C3N5Y9-F1
#
_entry.id   AF-C3N5Y9-F1
#
_cell.length_a   1.000
_cell.length_b   1.000
_cell.length_c   1.000
_cell.angle_alpha   90.00
_cell.angle_beta   90.00
_cell.angle_gamma   90.00
#
_symmetry.space_group_name_H-M   'P 1'
#
loop_
_entity.id
_entity.type
_entity.pdbx_description
1 polymer ?
#
loop_
_entity_poly.entity_id
_entity_poly.type
_entity_poly.pdbx_seq_one_letter_code
_entity_poly.pdbx_strand_id
1 'polypeptide(L)'
;MSEQNSPNQLNSNLGETKKEESKVEEKKVEKKKVISKKSKEKEDAYVLVMPEKVRSLNAKITNRIVEILREEPLLSEKEIILKLIARDNEIKDYFAKTHDISYIRYIIWSLVKKKVILKAKILGDDKHVYFFLPEQIENFKEKIIRAPSKSSE
;
A
#
# COMPACT_ATOMS: atom_id res chain seq x y z
N MET A 1 -2.25 -57.01 25.03
CA MET A 1 -3.37 -57.08 26.01
C MET A 1 -3.72 -55.64 26.34
N SER A 2 -4.41 -54.91 25.46
CA SER A 2 -5.89 -54.84 25.35
C SER A 2 -6.47 -54.16 26.60
N GLU A 3 -7.36 -53.17 26.59
CA GLU A 3 -8.06 -52.37 25.60
C GLU A 3 -8.73 -51.24 26.40
N GLN A 4 -9.20 -50.20 25.71
CA GLN A 4 -9.96 -49.08 26.28
C GLN A 4 -11.36 -49.49 26.78
N ASN A 5 -11.96 -48.51 27.48
CA ASN A 5 -13.39 -48.27 27.73
C ASN A 5 -13.99 -48.73 29.06
N SER A 6 -14.65 -47.76 29.69
CA SER A 6 -15.83 -47.99 30.51
C SER A 6 -16.94 -46.99 30.12
N PRO A 7 -18.22 -47.37 30.29
CA PRO A 7 -19.34 -46.86 29.50
C PRO A 7 -20.41 -46.12 30.33
N ASN A 8 -21.27 -45.35 29.66
CA ASN A 8 -22.75 -45.30 29.81
C ASN A 8 -23.27 -43.99 29.15
N GLN A 9 -24.11 -43.99 28.09
CA GLN A 9 -25.50 -44.49 27.97
C GLN A 9 -26.40 -43.89 29.08
N LEU A 10 -27.54 -43.24 28.87
CA LEU A 10 -28.64 -43.18 27.88
C LEU A 10 -29.47 -41.92 28.31
N ASN A 11 -30.49 -41.36 27.68
CA ASN A 11 -31.15 -41.37 26.37
C ASN A 11 -32.51 -40.68 26.60
N SER A 12 -33.22 -40.42 25.51
CA SER A 12 -34.67 -40.20 25.42
C SER A 12 -35.13 -38.79 25.79
N ASN A 13 -36.07 -38.14 25.12
CA ASN A 13 -36.90 -38.32 23.92
C ASN A 13 -37.89 -37.13 24.04
N LEU A 14 -38.70 -36.66 23.12
CA LEU A 14 -39.02 -36.77 21.70
C LEU A 14 -40.36 -35.97 21.69
N GLY A 15 -40.71 -35.23 20.64
CA GLY A 15 -42.07 -34.68 20.60
C GLY A 15 -42.31 -33.58 19.59
N GLU A 16 -42.37 -33.97 18.32
CA GLU A 16 -43.02 -33.23 17.24
C GLU A 16 -44.47 -32.85 17.57
N THR A 17 -44.96 -31.73 17.03
CA THR A 17 -46.22 -31.76 16.25
C THR A 17 -46.33 -30.55 15.31
N LYS A 18 -46.80 -30.85 14.09
CA LYS A 18 -47.06 -29.96 12.93
C LYS A 18 -48.49 -29.41 12.92
N LYS A 19 -48.76 -28.54 11.92
CA LYS A 19 -50.04 -28.11 11.28
C LYS A 19 -50.68 -26.84 11.88
N GLU A 20 -51.35 -25.94 11.16
CA GLU A 20 -51.67 -25.72 9.73
C GLU A 20 -52.19 -24.25 9.59
N GLU A 21 -52.33 -23.81 8.34
CA GLU A 21 -52.63 -22.48 7.79
C GLU A 21 -53.93 -21.79 8.24
N SER A 22 -53.98 -20.45 8.24
CA SER A 22 -55.11 -19.66 7.70
C SER A 22 -54.77 -18.18 7.44
N LYS A 23 -55.59 -17.57 6.59
CA LYS A 23 -55.38 -16.42 5.68
C LYS A 23 -55.89 -15.07 6.22
N VAL A 24 -55.25 -13.99 5.71
CA VAL A 24 -55.80 -12.67 5.28
C VAL A 24 -56.18 -11.64 6.35
N GLU A 25 -55.47 -10.49 6.39
CA GLU A 25 -56.06 -9.20 6.02
C GLU A 25 -55.02 -8.08 5.77
N GLU A 26 -55.36 -7.23 4.81
CA GLU A 26 -54.55 -6.21 4.16
C GLU A 26 -54.28 -4.99 5.05
N LYS A 27 -53.09 -4.37 4.93
CA LYS A 27 -52.93 -2.93 5.16
C LYS A 27 -51.74 -2.37 4.37
N LYS A 28 -52.06 -1.67 3.28
CA LYS A 28 -51.21 -0.76 2.51
C LYS A 28 -50.42 0.18 3.41
N VAL A 29 -49.11 0.29 3.23
CA VAL A 29 -48.37 1.55 3.36
C VAL A 29 -47.18 1.56 2.38
N GLU A 30 -47.29 2.31 1.29
CA GLU A 30 -46.16 2.75 0.48
C GLU A 30 -45.23 3.64 1.31
N LYS A 31 -43.95 3.27 1.46
CA LYS A 31 -42.89 4.23 1.83
C LYS A 31 -41.61 3.98 1.01
N LYS A 32 -41.50 4.79 -0.04
CA LYS A 32 -40.31 5.46 -0.60
C LYS A 32 -38.95 4.75 -0.42
N LYS A 33 -38.36 4.36 -1.56
CA LYS A 33 -36.93 4.12 -1.75
C LYS A 33 -36.13 5.27 -1.10
N VAL A 34 -35.39 4.97 -0.04
CA VAL A 34 -34.28 5.80 0.41
C VAL A 34 -33.01 5.13 -0.07
N ILE A 35 -32.47 5.63 -1.18
CA ILE A 35 -31.10 5.37 -1.58
C ILE A 35 -30.24 6.07 -0.53
N SER A 36 -29.81 5.34 0.50
CA SER A 36 -28.81 5.84 1.43
C SER A 36 -27.49 5.93 0.65
N LYS A 37 -27.12 7.15 0.25
CA LYS A 37 -25.74 7.48 -0.10
C LYS A 37 -24.88 7.03 1.09
N LYS A 38 -24.09 5.96 0.93
CA LYS A 38 -23.02 5.63 1.87
C LYS A 38 -22.14 6.87 1.97
N SER A 39 -22.27 7.58 3.08
CA SER A 39 -21.34 8.60 3.51
C SER A 39 -19.96 7.96 3.52
N LYS A 40 -19.00 8.59 2.83
CA LYS A 40 -17.58 8.31 3.08
C LYS A 40 -17.36 8.61 4.57
N GLU A 41 -17.26 7.56 5.37
CA GLU A 41 -16.65 7.65 6.70
C GLU A 41 -15.28 8.28 6.47
N LYS A 42 -15.09 9.48 7.02
CA LYS A 42 -13.77 10.07 7.15
C LYS A 42 -13.07 9.17 8.16
N GLU A 43 -12.12 8.36 7.70
CA GLU A 43 -11.29 7.57 8.60
C GLU A 43 -10.63 8.54 9.59
N ASP A 44 -10.98 8.39 10.87
CA ASP A 44 -10.33 9.08 11.99
C ASP A 44 -8.93 8.47 12.18
N ALA A 45 -8.04 8.79 11.25
CA ALA A 45 -6.66 8.34 11.27
C ALA A 45 -5.84 9.26 12.19
N TYR A 46 -5.31 8.70 13.27
CA TYR A 46 -4.35 9.39 14.14
C TYR A 46 -2.92 9.15 13.62
N VAL A 47 -2.14 10.22 13.48
CA VAL A 47 -0.72 10.14 13.14
C VAL A 47 0.08 10.03 14.45
N LEU A 48 0.60 8.83 14.73
CA LEU A 48 1.44 8.56 15.90
C LEU A 48 2.93 8.71 15.56
N VAL A 49 3.65 9.56 16.29
CA VAL A 49 5.10 9.65 16.21
C VAL A 49 5.71 8.57 17.10
N MET A 50 6.09 7.44 16.48
CA MET A 50 6.67 6.30 17.18
C MET A 50 8.22 6.38 17.21
N PRO A 51 8.88 5.74 18.20
CA PRO A 51 10.35 5.63 18.26
C PRO A 51 10.94 5.03 16.97
N GLU A 52 12.20 5.37 16.63
CA GLU A 52 12.85 4.93 15.37
C GLU A 52 12.83 3.42 15.16
N LYS A 53 12.87 2.63 16.25
CA LYS A 53 12.81 1.16 16.23
C LYS A 53 11.46 0.60 15.78
N VAL A 54 10.40 1.41 15.75
CA VAL A 54 9.02 0.99 15.42
C VAL A 54 8.65 1.37 13.97
N ARG A 55 9.49 2.14 13.27
CA ARG A 55 9.25 2.43 11.85
C ARG A 55 9.43 1.15 11.03
N SER A 56 8.42 0.79 10.26
CA SER A 56 8.51 -0.35 9.32
C SER A 56 9.69 -0.15 8.37
N LEU A 57 10.31 -1.25 7.93
CA LEU A 57 11.41 -1.22 6.95
C LEU A 57 11.02 -0.38 5.72
N ASN A 58 9.77 -0.46 5.28
CA ASN A 58 9.21 0.37 4.21
C ASN A 58 9.29 1.87 4.53
N ALA A 59 8.83 2.29 5.72
CA ALA A 59 8.88 3.69 6.12
C ALA A 59 10.33 4.19 6.25
N LYS A 60 11.25 3.37 6.75
CA LYS A 60 12.68 3.69 6.80
C LYS A 60 13.27 3.89 5.40
N ILE A 61 13.06 2.92 4.50
CA ILE A 61 13.51 3.02 3.09
C ILE A 61 12.92 4.26 2.44
N THR A 62 11.62 4.52 2.61
CA THR A 62 10.94 5.68 2.04
C THR A 62 11.58 6.99 2.50
N ASN A 63 11.73 7.18 3.81
CA ASN A 63 12.32 8.39 4.36
C ASN A 63 13.76 8.59 3.87
N ARG A 64 14.53 7.51 3.83
CA ARG A 64 15.93 7.55 3.41
C ARG A 64 16.08 7.85 1.91
N ILE A 65 15.16 7.37 1.05
CA ILE A 65 15.11 7.76 -0.37
C ILE A 65 14.89 9.27 -0.49
N VAL A 66 13.94 9.82 0.26
CA VAL A 66 13.64 11.27 0.21
C VAL A 66 14.83 12.09 0.69
N GLU A 67 15.50 11.68 1.76
CA GLU A 67 16.72 12.33 2.25
C GLU A 67 17.84 12.30 1.22
N ILE A 68 18.11 11.14 0.62
CA ILE A 68 19.11 10.98 -0.45
C ILE A 68 18.82 11.94 -1.61
N LEU A 69 17.57 12.00 -2.07
CA LEU A 69 17.19 12.86 -3.20
C LEU A 69 17.19 14.35 -2.83
N ARG A 70 16.97 14.68 -1.55
CA ARG A 70 17.05 16.07 -1.07
C ARG A 70 18.49 16.58 -1.12
N GLU A 71 19.45 15.75 -0.72
CA GLU A 71 20.88 16.07 -0.77
C GLU A 71 21.42 16.04 -2.21
N GLU A 72 21.03 15.02 -2.97
CA GLU A 72 21.55 14.74 -4.30
C GLU A 72 20.38 14.47 -5.26
N PRO A 73 19.89 15.48 -6.00
CA PRO A 73 18.83 15.29 -6.98
C PRO A 73 19.33 14.58 -8.24
N LEU A 74 18.39 14.09 -9.07
CA LEU A 74 18.65 13.43 -10.35
C LEU A 74 19.56 12.21 -10.24
N LEU A 75 19.23 11.31 -9.31
CA LEU A 75 19.90 10.03 -9.18
C LEU A 75 19.16 8.93 -9.92
N SER A 76 19.90 8.00 -10.52
CA SER A 76 19.35 6.78 -11.10
C SER A 76 18.87 5.80 -10.04
N GLU A 77 18.03 4.83 -10.42
CA GLU A 77 17.55 3.77 -9.51
C GLU A 77 18.72 3.04 -8.82
N LYS A 78 19.77 2.71 -9.59
CA LYS A 78 20.96 2.02 -9.09
C LYS A 78 21.68 2.85 -8.04
N GLU A 79 21.87 4.15 -8.28
CA GLU A 79 22.56 5.04 -7.35
C GLU A 79 21.79 5.21 -6.05
N ILE A 80 20.46 5.35 -6.12
CA ILE A 80 19.60 5.42 -4.94
C ILE A 80 19.75 4.15 -4.10
N ILE A 81 19.68 2.97 -4.73
CA ILE A 81 19.83 1.68 -4.03
C ILE A 81 21.20 1.55 -3.38
N LEU A 82 22.28 1.89 -4.09
CA LEU A 82 23.64 1.83 -3.54
C LEU A 82 23.80 2.78 -2.35
N LYS A 83 23.29 4.00 -2.45
CA LYS A 83 23.33 4.97 -1.34
C LYS A 83 22.48 4.53 -0.15
N LEU A 84 21.32 3.92 -0.38
CA LEU A 84 20.49 3.35 0.69
C LEU A 84 21.25 2.28 1.47
N ILE A 85 21.85 1.32 0.78
CA ILE A 85 22.61 0.22 1.39
C ILE A 85 23.85 0.75 2.11
N ALA A 86 24.50 1.79 1.59
CA ALA A 86 25.68 2.38 2.23
C ALA A 86 25.36 3.20 3.49
N ARG A 87 24.15 3.78 3.58
CA ARG A 87 23.79 4.78 4.60
C ARG A 87 22.95 4.24 5.75
N ASP A 88 22.46 3.00 5.67
CA ASP A 88 21.56 2.41 6.67
C ASP A 88 21.92 0.93 6.91
N ASN A 89 22.26 0.61 8.16
CA ASN A 89 22.69 -0.73 8.54
C ASN A 89 21.56 -1.77 8.44
N GLU A 90 20.30 -1.39 8.73
CA GLU A 90 19.19 -2.33 8.64
C GLU A 90 18.85 -2.67 7.19
N ILE A 91 18.89 -1.67 6.30
CA ILE A 91 18.71 -1.90 4.86
C ILE A 91 19.87 -2.72 4.29
N LYS A 92 21.10 -2.44 4.75
CA LYS A 92 22.29 -3.23 4.39
C LYS A 92 22.15 -4.68 4.82
N ASP A 93 21.73 -4.93 6.05
CA ASP A 93 21.52 -6.27 6.59
C ASP A 93 20.40 -7.01 5.85
N TYR A 94 19.32 -6.31 5.51
CA TYR A 94 18.25 -6.85 4.67
C TYR A 94 18.80 -7.30 3.31
N PHE A 95 19.58 -6.45 2.64
CA PHE A 95 20.18 -6.79 1.36
C PHE A 95 21.20 -7.93 1.47
N ALA A 96 22.03 -7.94 2.52
CA ALA A 96 23.01 -9.00 2.74
C ALA A 96 22.36 -10.38 2.97
N LYS A 97 21.18 -10.42 3.60
CA LYS A 97 20.42 -11.66 3.85
C LYS A 97 19.67 -12.16 2.62
N THR A 98 19.07 -11.25 1.85
CA THR A 98 18.16 -11.60 0.75
C THR A 98 18.84 -11.61 -0.62
N HIS A 99 19.94 -10.86 -0.77
CA HIS A 99 20.57 -10.51 -2.05
C HIS A 99 19.57 -9.96 -3.10
N ASP A 100 18.43 -9.43 -2.65
CA ASP A 100 17.35 -8.98 -3.51
C ASP A 100 17.04 -7.50 -3.31
N ILE A 101 17.00 -6.78 -4.43
CA ILE A 101 16.67 -5.35 -4.49
C ILE A 101 15.22 -5.10 -4.94
N SER A 102 14.46 -6.15 -5.27
CA SER A 102 13.10 -6.04 -5.82
C SER A 102 12.15 -5.32 -4.88
N TYR A 103 12.29 -5.54 -3.56
CA TYR A 103 11.51 -4.81 -2.56
C TYR A 103 11.83 -3.31 -2.53
N ILE A 104 13.12 -2.95 -2.60
CA ILE A 104 13.54 -1.54 -2.63
C ILE A 104 13.06 -0.88 -3.93
N ARG A 105 13.20 -1.57 -5.08
CA ARG A 105 12.66 -1.13 -6.37
C ARG A 105 11.16 -0.88 -6.30
N TYR A 106 10.41 -1.82 -5.72
CA TYR A 106 8.97 -1.69 -5.54
C TYR A 106 8.63 -0.41 -4.75
N ILE A 107 9.38 -0.10 -3.69
CA ILE A 107 9.18 1.13 -2.91
C ILE A 107 9.48 2.37 -3.75
N ILE A 108 10.61 2.44 -4.47
CA ILE A 108 10.94 3.56 -5.36
C ILE A 108 9.79 3.82 -6.35
N TRP A 109 9.31 2.79 -7.03
CA TRP A 109 8.22 2.91 -7.99
C TRP A 109 6.87 3.25 -7.33
N SER A 110 6.64 2.81 -6.09
CA SER A 110 5.48 3.22 -5.30
C SER A 110 5.51 4.72 -5.00
N LEU A 111 6.68 5.29 -4.69
CA LEU A 111 6.85 6.73 -4.48
C LEU A 111 6.61 7.53 -5.76
N VAL A 112 7.06 7.03 -6.91
CA VAL A 112 6.76 7.64 -8.22
C VAL A 112 5.24 7.65 -8.48
N LYS A 113 4.56 6.52 -8.26
CA LYS A 113 3.11 6.41 -8.44
C LYS A 113 2.34 7.39 -7.55
N LYS A 114 2.82 7.60 -6.31
CA LYS A 114 2.26 8.55 -5.34
C LYS A 114 2.71 10.01 -5.58
N LYS A 115 3.54 10.27 -6.58
CA LYS A 115 4.15 11.59 -6.87
C LYS A 115 4.94 12.19 -5.70
N VAL A 116 5.44 11.35 -4.79
CA VAL A 116 6.37 11.77 -3.73
C VAL A 116 7.74 12.08 -4.34
N ILE A 117 8.11 11.34 -5.39
CA ILE A 117 9.28 11.62 -6.23
C ILE A 117 8.82 11.65 -7.69
N LEU A 118 9.53 12.40 -8.52
CA LEU A 118 9.31 12.49 -9.96
C LEU A 118 10.38 11.70 -10.70
N LYS A 119 10.03 11.18 -11.88
CA LYS A 119 10.96 10.52 -12.78
C LYS A 119 11.33 11.45 -13.95
N ALA A 120 12.59 11.41 -14.37
CA ALA A 120 13.12 12.12 -15.51
C ALA A 120 13.85 11.14 -16.46
N LYS A 121 13.84 11.51 -17.73
CA LYS A 121 14.73 10.96 -18.77
C LYS A 121 15.68 12.08 -19.17
N ILE A 122 16.97 11.79 -19.20
CA ILE A 122 17.99 12.73 -19.65
C ILE A 122 18.20 12.50 -21.13
N LEU A 123 18.17 13.57 -21.93
CA LEU A 123 18.42 13.48 -23.36
C LEU A 123 19.85 12.94 -23.60
N GLY A 124 19.97 11.88 -24.38
CA GLY A 124 21.25 11.19 -24.61
C GLY A 124 21.54 10.03 -23.64
N ASP A 125 20.72 9.83 -22.60
CA ASP A 125 20.73 8.60 -21.79
C ASP A 125 19.37 7.88 -21.87
N ASP A 126 19.27 6.98 -22.85
CA ASP A 126 18.06 6.17 -23.06
C ASP A 126 17.96 5.03 -22.03
N LYS A 127 19.09 4.64 -21.44
CA LYS A 127 19.21 3.45 -20.60
C LYS A 127 18.63 3.68 -19.21
N HIS A 128 18.93 4.82 -18.59
CA HIS A 128 18.57 5.05 -17.19
C HIS A 128 17.30 5.87 -17.01
N VAL A 129 16.71 5.75 -15.83
CA VAL A 129 15.63 6.61 -15.36
C VAL A 129 16.15 7.28 -14.10
N TYR A 130 16.00 8.59 -14.06
CA TYR A 130 16.48 9.43 -12.97
C TYR A 130 15.32 9.89 -12.11
N PHE A 131 15.58 10.17 -10.83
CA PHE A 131 14.57 10.58 -9.88
C PHE A 131 14.97 11.84 -9.14
N PHE A 132 13.99 12.65 -8.78
CA PHE A 132 14.17 13.90 -8.04
C PHE A 132 12.89 14.22 -7.25
N LEU A 133 12.99 15.12 -6.27
CA LEU A 133 11.84 15.57 -5.49
C LEU A 133 11.03 16.64 -6.25
N PRO A 134 9.69 16.69 -6.11
CA PRO A 134 8.85 17.66 -6.79
C PRO A 134 9.27 19.11 -6.58
N GLU A 135 9.70 19.48 -5.37
CA GLU A 135 10.16 20.83 -5.03
C GLU A 135 11.42 21.25 -5.79
N GLN A 136 12.20 20.28 -6.31
CA GLN A 136 13.43 20.55 -7.06
C GLN A 136 13.16 20.84 -8.53
N ILE A 137 11.90 20.75 -9.00
CA ILE A 137 11.56 20.99 -10.41
C ILE A 137 12.00 22.39 -10.87
N GLU A 138 11.96 23.38 -9.99
CA GLU A 138 12.33 24.76 -10.29
C GLU A 138 13.80 24.88 -10.69
N ASN A 139 14.68 24.09 -10.06
CA ASN A 139 16.11 24.04 -10.35
C ASN A 139 16.41 23.50 -11.75
N PHE A 140 15.43 22.85 -12.38
CA PHE A 140 15.58 22.21 -13.68
C PHE A 140 14.73 22.86 -14.77
N LYS A 141 13.88 23.86 -14.47
CA LYS A 141 12.91 24.44 -15.41
C LYS A 141 13.53 24.84 -16.75
N GLU A 142 14.71 25.47 -16.73
CA GLU A 142 15.42 25.92 -17.93
C GLU A 142 15.97 24.76 -18.78
N LYS A 143 16.19 23.60 -18.16
CA LYS A 143 16.71 22.38 -18.80
C LYS A 143 15.59 21.43 -19.24
N ILE A 144 14.33 21.70 -18.87
CA ILE A 144 13.18 20.87 -19.25
C ILE A 144 12.80 21.19 -20.69
N ILE A 145 13.21 20.32 -21.60
CA ILE A 145 12.64 20.26 -22.94
C ILE A 145 11.30 19.55 -22.78
N ARG A 146 10.18 20.29 -22.70
CA ARG A 146 8.86 19.67 -22.78
C ARG A 146 8.76 18.99 -24.14
N ALA A 147 8.66 17.66 -24.16
CA ALA A 147 8.26 16.96 -25.36
C ALA A 147 6.93 17.57 -25.84
N PRO A 148 6.75 17.83 -27.15
CA PRO A 148 5.49 18.33 -27.66
C PRO A 148 4.38 17.40 -27.18
N SER A 149 3.36 17.96 -26.52
CA SER A 149 2.13 17.22 -26.27
C SER A 149 1.64 16.76 -27.63
N LYS A 150 1.49 15.44 -27.84
CA LYS A 150 0.77 14.93 -28.99
C LYS A 150 -0.63 15.55 -28.92
N SER A 151 -0.84 16.63 -29.65
CA SER A 151 -2.17 17.09 -30.04
C SER A 151 -2.78 15.91 -30.77
N SER A 152 -3.78 15.31 -30.14
CA SER A 152 -4.63 14.35 -30.80
C SER A 152 -5.47 15.18 -31.78
N GLU A 153 -5.06 15.19 -33.05
CA GLU A 153 -5.96 15.52 -34.16
C GLU A 153 -7.00 14.42 -34.34
#